data_AF-A0AAV3FJ00-F1
#
_entry.id   AF-A0AAV3FJ00-F1
#
_cell.length_a   1.000
_cell.length_b   1.000
_cell.length_c   1.000
_cell.angle_alpha   90.00
_cell.angle_beta   90.00
_cell.angle_gamma   90.00
#
_symmetry.space_group_name_H-M   'P 1'
#
loop_
_entity.id
_entity.type
_entity.pdbx_description
1 polymer ?
#
loop_
_entity_poly.entity_id
_entity_poly.type
_entity_poly.pdbx_seq_one_letter_code
_entity_poly.pdbx_strand_id
1 'polypeptide(L)'
;MPAFYAGKRVGKPLLNGHTYNALFNGKLVWPLDRDTVVSIEITDDKGKPLPKSLAVSGTLKLGAKATYADGHVGDLLTTKDVTFTSRDTSTATVSGNTLTWRHGGTILVTATVNGFTSAAASIASA
;
A
#
# COMPACT_ATOMS: atom_id res chain seq x y z
N MET A 1 5.13 18.61 1.77
CA MET A 1 6.08 19.76 1.79
C MET A 1 5.44 21.10 1.41
N PRO A 2 5.76 22.20 2.12
CA PRO A 2 5.36 23.56 1.72
C PRO A 2 6.31 24.17 0.67
N ALA A 3 5.75 24.89 -0.30
CA ALA A 3 6.56 25.66 -1.25
C ALA A 3 6.70 27.11 -0.79
N PHE A 4 7.77 27.77 -1.20
CA PHE A 4 8.04 29.17 -0.87
C PHE A 4 8.19 30.00 -2.14
N TYR A 5 7.53 31.15 -2.18
CA TYR A 5 7.71 32.17 -3.20
C TYR A 5 8.12 33.47 -2.53
N ALA A 6 9.26 34.04 -2.94
CA ALA A 6 9.84 35.23 -2.32
C ALA A 6 9.94 35.13 -0.77
N GLY A 7 10.33 33.96 -0.25
CA GLY A 7 10.46 33.70 1.19
C GLY A 7 9.16 33.48 1.95
N LYS A 8 7.98 33.59 1.31
CA LYS A 8 6.68 33.32 1.93
C LYS A 8 6.16 31.94 1.55
N ARG A 9 5.60 31.22 2.53
CA ARG A 9 4.96 29.93 2.30
C ARG A 9 3.72 30.13 1.42
N VAL A 10 3.65 29.40 0.32
CA VAL A 10 2.54 29.43 -0.63
C VAL A 10 1.81 28.08 -0.62
N GLY A 11 0.48 28.13 -0.69
CA GLY A 11 -0.38 26.94 -0.84
C GLY A 11 -0.56 26.55 -2.31
N LYS A 12 -1.05 25.33 -2.56
CA LYS A 12 -1.37 24.88 -3.91
C LYS A 12 -2.37 25.84 -4.58
N PRO A 13 -2.17 26.21 -5.86
CA PRO A 13 -3.10 27.08 -6.57
C PRO A 13 -4.49 26.44 -6.61
N LEU A 14 -5.50 27.27 -6.36
CA LEU A 14 -6.90 26.91 -6.48
C LEU A 14 -7.44 27.47 -7.78
N LEU A 15 -8.03 26.63 -8.62
CA LEU A 15 -8.76 27.02 -9.81
C LEU A 15 -10.15 26.38 -9.76
N ASN A 16 -11.20 27.19 -9.82
CA ASN A 16 -12.59 26.73 -9.75
C ASN A 16 -12.91 25.84 -8.52
N GLY A 17 -12.30 26.12 -7.36
CA GLY A 17 -12.50 25.31 -6.15
C GLY A 17 -11.62 24.06 -6.06
N HIS A 18 -10.89 23.71 -7.12
CA HIS A 18 -9.99 22.57 -7.15
C HIS A 18 -8.54 23.01 -6.96
N THR A 19 -7.81 22.35 -6.06
CA THR A 19 -6.37 22.57 -5.89
C THR A 19 -5.60 21.83 -6.97
N TYR A 20 -4.68 22.51 -7.64
CA TYR A 20 -3.78 21.92 -8.64
C TYR A 20 -2.34 21.99 -8.18
N ASN A 21 -1.50 21.09 -8.69
CA ASN A 21 -0.07 21.26 -8.58
C ASN A 21 0.42 22.17 -9.71
N ALA A 22 1.37 23.06 -9.42
CA ALA A 22 2.09 23.79 -10.46
C ALA A 22 3.46 23.15 -10.72
N LEU A 23 3.96 23.34 -11.94
CA LEU A 23 5.34 23.06 -12.30
C LEU A 23 6.11 24.38 -12.39
N PHE A 24 7.32 24.41 -11.84
CA PHE A 24 8.28 25.49 -12.03
C PHE A 24 9.57 24.87 -12.56
N ASN A 25 10.05 25.33 -13.71
CA ASN A 25 11.20 24.75 -14.41
C ASN A 25 11.11 23.22 -14.57
N GLY A 26 9.92 22.71 -14.92
CA GLY A 26 9.67 21.28 -15.13
C GLY A 26 9.59 20.42 -13.86
N LYS A 27 9.65 21.02 -12.66
CA LYS A 27 9.51 20.31 -11.38
C LYS A 27 8.26 20.74 -10.63
N LEU A 28 7.62 19.81 -9.94
CA LEU A 28 6.47 20.11 -9.08
C LEU A 28 6.86 21.09 -7.97
N VAL A 29 6.07 22.13 -7.79
CA VAL A 29 6.28 23.16 -6.76
C VAL A 29 5.88 22.63 -5.37
N TRP A 30 4.83 21.80 -5.29
CA TRP A 30 4.39 21.11 -4.07
C TRP A 30 4.51 19.59 -4.22
N PRO A 31 5.72 19.03 -4.24
CA PRO A 31 5.88 17.58 -4.22
C PRO A 31 5.40 17.02 -2.88
N LEU A 32 4.97 15.76 -2.91
CA LEU A 32 4.78 14.98 -1.69
C LEU A 32 6.13 14.81 -0.99
N ASP A 33 6.12 14.63 0.33
CA ASP A 33 7.32 14.28 1.07
C ASP A 33 7.84 12.94 0.53
N ARG A 34 9.17 12.79 0.38
CA ARG A 34 9.76 11.61 -0.30
C ARG A 34 9.28 10.30 0.32
N ASP A 35 9.15 10.28 1.65
CA ASP A 35 8.71 9.11 2.42
C ASP A 35 7.19 8.88 2.41
N THR A 36 6.43 9.68 1.64
CA THR A 36 4.99 9.46 1.47
C THR A 36 4.77 8.24 0.60
N VAL A 37 4.08 7.24 1.15
CA VAL A 37 3.64 6.06 0.41
C VAL A 37 2.57 6.46 -0.60
N VAL A 38 2.75 6.10 -1.87
CA VAL A 38 1.82 6.40 -2.96
C VAL A 38 1.15 5.15 -3.54
N SER A 39 1.74 3.98 -3.35
CA SER A 39 1.11 2.70 -3.66
C SER A 39 1.69 1.58 -2.80
N ILE A 40 0.93 0.50 -2.66
CA ILE A 40 1.37 -0.71 -1.96
C ILE A 40 0.97 -1.91 -2.79
N GLU A 41 1.93 -2.77 -3.08
CA GLU A 41 1.73 -4.07 -3.72
C GLU A 41 1.79 -5.18 -2.67
N ILE A 42 0.76 -6.03 -2.60
CA ILE A 42 0.75 -7.20 -1.72
C ILE A 42 1.38 -8.38 -2.46
N THR A 43 2.34 -9.02 -1.82
CA THR A 43 3.16 -10.13 -2.33
C THR A 43 3.24 -11.26 -1.29
N ASP A 44 3.95 -12.33 -1.59
CA ASP A 44 4.37 -13.30 -0.57
C ASP A 44 5.55 -12.76 0.27
N ASP A 45 5.96 -13.51 1.30
CA ASP A 45 7.10 -13.17 2.16
C ASP A 45 8.47 -13.21 1.46
N LYS A 46 8.51 -13.56 0.18
CA LYS A 46 9.68 -13.56 -0.69
C LYS A 46 9.58 -12.50 -1.79
N GLY A 47 8.55 -11.66 -1.77
CA GLY A 47 8.31 -10.59 -2.72
C GLY A 47 7.85 -11.08 -4.10
N LYS A 48 7.32 -12.31 -4.19
CA LYS A 48 6.71 -12.88 -5.39
C LYS A 48 5.23 -12.54 -5.45
N PRO A 49 4.62 -12.56 -6.65
CA PRO A 49 3.17 -12.41 -6.79
C PRO A 49 2.43 -13.45 -5.95
N LEU A 50 1.30 -13.03 -5.38
CA LEU A 50 0.46 -13.93 -4.61
C LEU A 50 0.00 -15.12 -5.48
N PRO A 51 0.00 -16.35 -4.92
CA PRO A 51 -0.54 -17.50 -5.63
C PRO A 51 -2.04 -17.31 -5.88
N LYS A 52 -2.50 -17.69 -7.07
CA LYS A 52 -3.92 -17.59 -7.45
C LYS A 52 -4.81 -18.55 -6.66
N SER A 53 -4.25 -19.68 -6.23
CA SER A 53 -4.93 -20.68 -5.40
C SER A 53 -3.94 -21.34 -4.45
N LEU A 54 -4.41 -21.68 -3.27
CA LEU A 54 -3.70 -22.42 -2.22
C LEU A 54 -4.54 -23.60 -1.76
N ALA A 55 -3.89 -24.65 -1.26
CA ALA A 55 -4.59 -25.76 -0.64
C ALA A 55 -5.42 -25.30 0.57
N VAL A 56 -6.63 -25.83 0.71
CA VAL A 56 -7.49 -25.62 1.88
C VAL A 56 -6.74 -26.06 3.15
N SER A 57 -6.80 -25.25 4.21
CA SER A 57 -6.00 -25.36 5.46
C SER A 57 -4.50 -25.03 5.32
N GLY A 58 -4.07 -24.52 4.17
CA GLY A 58 -2.72 -23.99 4.00
C GLY A 58 -2.52 -22.65 4.73
N THR A 59 -1.26 -22.35 5.04
CA THR A 59 -0.82 -21.03 5.50
C THR A 59 -0.06 -20.32 4.39
N LEU A 60 -0.28 -19.01 4.25
CA LEU A 60 0.50 -18.13 3.37
C LEU A 60 1.10 -17.01 4.19
N LYS A 61 2.42 -16.80 4.06
CA LYS A 61 3.06 -15.60 4.61
C LYS A 61 2.96 -14.47 3.59
N LEU A 62 2.44 -13.35 4.04
CA LEU A 62 2.23 -12.14 3.27
C LEU A 62 3.44 -11.22 3.41
N GLY A 63 3.73 -10.53 2.31
CA GLY A 63 4.66 -9.41 2.22
C GLY A 63 4.00 -8.24 1.51
N ALA A 64 4.56 -7.05 1.67
CA ALA A 64 4.11 -5.85 0.98
C ALA A 64 5.32 -5.03 0.52
N LYS A 65 5.20 -4.44 -0.66
CA LYS A 65 6.16 -3.45 -1.17
C LYS A 65 5.47 -2.12 -1.31
N ALA A 66 5.96 -1.12 -0.59
CA ALA A 66 5.49 0.24 -0.71
C ALA A 66 6.29 0.98 -1.80
N THR A 67 5.61 1.69 -2.68
CA THR A 67 6.25 2.68 -3.57
C THR A 67 6.05 4.05 -2.97
N TYR A 68 7.13 4.83 -2.99
CA TYR A 68 7.20 6.14 -2.38
C TYR A 68 7.11 7.26 -3.42
N ALA A 69 6.82 8.47 -2.96
CA ALA A 69 6.56 9.61 -3.84
C ALA A 69 7.77 10.05 -4.68
N ASP A 70 8.99 9.67 -4.28
CA ASP A 70 10.21 9.88 -5.06
C ASP A 70 10.43 8.80 -6.15
N GLY A 71 9.53 7.80 -6.22
CA GLY A 71 9.54 6.73 -7.21
C GLY A 71 10.33 5.49 -6.78
N HIS A 72 11.00 5.49 -5.63
CA HIS A 72 11.66 4.27 -5.17
C HIS A 72 10.63 3.26 -4.62
N VAL A 73 10.92 1.97 -4.82
CA VAL A 73 10.19 0.89 -4.17
C VAL A 73 10.97 0.50 -2.92
N GLY A 74 10.31 0.54 -1.77
CA GLY A 74 10.92 0.15 -0.51
C GLY A 74 11.19 -1.35 -0.41
N ASP A 75 11.87 -1.72 0.66
CA ASP A 75 12.12 -3.11 1.00
C ASP A 75 10.83 -3.90 1.23
N LEU A 76 10.94 -5.22 1.17
CA LEU A 76 9.83 -6.12 1.45
C LEU A 76 9.44 -6.02 2.93
N LEU A 77 8.27 -5.46 3.19
CA LEU A 77 7.68 -5.34 4.50
C LEU A 77 6.89 -6.61 4.80
N THR A 78 7.28 -7.33 5.84
CA THR A 78 6.56 -8.53 6.28
C THR A 78 5.87 -8.35 7.61
N THR A 79 6.43 -7.58 8.56
CA THR A 79 5.90 -7.54 9.93
C THR A 79 6.02 -6.17 10.57
N LYS A 80 7.22 -5.58 10.51
CA LYS A 80 7.47 -4.22 10.96
C LYS A 80 6.94 -3.24 9.90
N ASP A 81 6.25 -2.20 10.34
CA ASP A 81 5.77 -1.08 9.51
C ASP A 81 4.69 -1.43 8.46
N VAL A 82 4.14 -2.65 8.52
CA VAL A 82 2.99 -3.09 7.71
C VAL A 82 1.95 -3.80 8.58
N THR A 83 0.67 -3.50 8.34
CA THR A 83 -0.46 -4.22 8.95
C THR A 83 -1.32 -4.85 7.86
N PHE A 84 -1.44 -6.18 7.88
CA PHE A 84 -2.33 -6.92 6.98
C PHE A 84 -3.68 -7.16 7.64
N THR A 85 -4.75 -6.91 6.91
CA THR A 85 -6.13 -7.14 7.38
C THR A 85 -6.91 -7.91 6.33
N SER A 86 -7.57 -8.99 6.76
CA SER A 86 -8.57 -9.70 5.94
C SER A 86 -9.94 -9.06 6.15
N ARG A 87 -10.69 -8.86 5.07
CA ARG A 87 -12.09 -8.42 5.16
C ARG A 87 -13.05 -9.54 5.56
N ASP A 88 -12.68 -10.79 5.31
CA ASP A 88 -13.51 -11.97 5.55
C ASP A 88 -12.81 -12.94 6.49
N THR A 89 -13.08 -12.80 7.80
CA THR A 89 -12.47 -13.62 8.85
C THR A 89 -13.13 -14.99 9.05
N SER A 90 -14.29 -15.22 8.44
CA SER A 90 -14.99 -16.52 8.49
C SER A 90 -14.26 -17.58 7.66
N THR A 91 -13.69 -17.20 6.52
CA THR A 91 -13.01 -18.10 5.58
C THR A 91 -11.52 -18.24 5.87
N ALA A 92 -10.85 -17.14 6.24
CA ALA A 92 -9.44 -17.15 6.61
C ALA A 92 -9.12 -16.06 7.64
N THR A 93 -8.16 -16.34 8.52
CA THR A 93 -7.68 -15.36 9.51
C THR A 93 -6.27 -14.90 9.17
N VAL A 94 -6.02 -13.61 9.30
CA VAL A 94 -4.69 -13.01 9.21
C VAL A 94 -4.21 -12.67 10.62
N SER A 95 -3.06 -13.21 11.02
CA SER A 95 -2.40 -12.86 12.26
C SER A 95 -0.98 -12.40 11.96
N GLY A 96 -0.68 -11.14 12.25
CA GLY A 96 0.53 -10.48 11.80
C GLY A 96 0.60 -10.50 10.27
N ASN A 97 1.48 -11.34 9.74
CA ASN A 97 1.66 -11.52 8.30
C ASN A 97 1.31 -12.93 7.82
N THR A 98 0.79 -13.78 8.71
CA THR A 98 0.42 -15.15 8.35
C THR A 98 -1.07 -15.21 8.11
N LEU A 99 -1.44 -15.49 6.87
CA LEU A 99 -2.78 -15.86 6.47
C LEU A 99 -2.98 -17.36 6.68
N THR A 100 -4.03 -17.74 7.41
CA THR A 100 -4.41 -19.14 7.65
C THR A 100 -5.84 -19.37 7.19
N TRP A 101 -6.02 -20.32 6.27
CA TRP A 101 -7.35 -20.72 5.79
C TRP A 101 -8.05 -21.64 6.78
N ARG A 102 -9.36 -21.45 6.94
CA ARG A 102 -10.23 -22.33 7.73
C ARG A 102 -11.09 -23.22 6.84
N HIS A 103 -11.59 -22.65 5.75
CA HIS A 103 -12.42 -23.33 4.76
C HIS A 103 -12.03 -22.87 3.35
N GLY A 104 -12.37 -23.65 2.32
CA GLY A 104 -12.20 -23.23 0.93
C GLY A 104 -13.02 -21.98 0.59
N GLY A 105 -12.50 -21.11 -0.27
CA GLY A 105 -13.19 -19.90 -0.69
C GLY A 105 -12.23 -18.78 -1.09
N THR A 106 -12.77 -17.58 -1.32
CA THR A 106 -12.00 -16.39 -1.71
C THR A 106 -12.07 -15.36 -0.58
N ILE A 107 -10.96 -14.66 -0.33
CA ILE A 107 -10.88 -13.54 0.60
C ILE A 107 -10.28 -12.31 -0.08
N LEU A 108 -10.51 -11.16 0.55
CA LEU A 108 -9.88 -9.89 0.22
C LEU A 108 -8.95 -9.45 1.35
N VAL A 109 -7.67 -9.26 1.02
CA VAL A 109 -6.64 -8.81 1.97
C VAL A 109 -6.19 -7.40 1.60
N THR A 110 -6.00 -6.55 2.61
CA THR A 110 -5.44 -5.21 2.48
C THR A 110 -4.19 -5.07 3.33
N ALA A 111 -3.23 -4.26 2.88
CA ALA A 111 -2.02 -3.92 3.62
C ALA A 111 -2.01 -2.42 3.90
N THR A 112 -1.63 -2.05 5.12
CA THR A 112 -1.49 -0.64 5.53
C THR A 112 -0.06 -0.34 5.90
N VAL A 113 0.54 0.68 5.28
CA VAL A 113 1.91 1.15 5.52
C VAL A 113 1.87 2.66 5.70
N ASN A 114 2.42 3.17 6.80
CA ASN A 114 2.43 4.61 7.13
C ASN A 114 1.06 5.31 6.98
N GLY A 115 -0.03 4.60 7.32
CA GLY A 115 -1.40 5.11 7.22
C GLY A 115 -2.02 5.08 5.82
N PHE A 116 -1.28 4.65 4.79
CA PHE A 116 -1.81 4.39 3.46
C PHE A 116 -2.29 2.93 3.36
N THR A 117 -3.52 2.71 2.91
CA THR A 117 -4.08 1.36 2.70
C THR A 117 -4.05 0.99 1.22
N SER A 118 -3.56 -0.22 0.93
CA SER A 118 -3.48 -0.78 -0.41
C SER A 118 -4.87 -1.05 -1.02
N ALA A 119 -4.90 -1.27 -2.33
CA ALA A 119 -6.02 -1.97 -2.94
C ALA A 119 -6.15 -3.39 -2.34
N ALA A 120 -7.37 -3.94 -2.38
CA ALA A 120 -7.62 -5.28 -1.89
C ALA A 120 -7.04 -6.32 -2.86
N ALA A 121 -6.18 -7.20 -2.36
CA ALA A 121 -5.72 -8.38 -3.07
C ALA A 121 -6.68 -9.55 -2.85
N SER A 122 -7.12 -10.19 -3.93
CA SER A 122 -7.94 -11.40 -3.87
C SER A 122 -7.07 -12.64 -3.84
N ILE A 123 -7.36 -13.54 -2.91
CA ILE A 123 -6.68 -14.83 -2.77
C ILE A 123 -7.75 -15.89 -2.61
N ALA A 124 -7.66 -16.98 -3.38
CA ALA A 124 -8.55 -18.11 -3.28
C ALA A 124 -7.86 -19.32 -2.65
N SER A 125 -8.65 -20.17 -1.99
CA SER A 125 -8.28 -21.53 -1.62
C SER A 125 -9.29 -22.51 -2.22
N ALA A 126 -8.77 -23.62 -2.75
CA ALA A 126 -9.54 -24.69 -3.36
C ALA A 126 -8.93 -26.05 -3.01
#